data_AF-A0A382F5S8-F1
#
_entry.id   AF-A0A382F5S8-F1
#
_cell.length_a   1.000
_cell.length_b   1.000
_cell.length_c   1.000
_cell.angle_alpha   90.00
_cell.angle_beta   90.00
_cell.angle_gamma   90.00
#
_symmetry.space_group_name_H-M   'P 1'
#
loop_
_entity.id
_entity.type
_entity.pdbx_description
1 polymer ?
#
loop_
_entity_poly.entity_id
_entity_poly.type
_entity_poly.pdbx_seq_one_letter_code
_entity_poly.pdbx_strand_id
1 'polypeptide(L)'
;MNIKIKYKDNENIVRGLFAEEFIHKGSIILVLNGNYFPEATRTSIRVRDKNVEHYEGGFLNHHCNPNAKILEIEDVEEAVVVARKHIYRGEEITFDYETTEPI
;
A
#
# COMPACT_ATOMS: atom_id res chain seq x y z
N MET A 1 -10.79 11.86 -6.82
CA MET A 1 -11.48 10.67 -7.37
C MET A 1 -11.10 9.53 -6.46
N ASN A 2 -12.06 8.82 -5.86
CA ASN A 2 -11.75 7.78 -4.88
C ASN A 2 -11.72 6.44 -5.61
N ILE A 3 -10.57 5.76 -5.60
CA ILE A 3 -10.43 4.42 -6.16
C ILE A 3 -11.24 3.45 -5.29
N LYS A 4 -12.03 2.60 -5.94
CA LYS A 4 -12.81 1.55 -5.27
C LYS A 4 -11.93 0.36 -4.97
N ILE A 5 -11.86 0.02 -3.68
CA ILE A 5 -11.06 -1.05 -3.11
C ILE A 5 -11.93 -1.91 -2.20
N LYS A 6 -11.53 -3.16 -1.99
CA LYS A 6 -12.18 -4.06 -1.05
C LYS A 6 -11.16 -4.95 -0.35
N TYR A 7 -11.56 -5.50 0.79
CA TYR A 7 -10.76 -6.47 1.55
C TYR A 7 -11.34 -7.87 1.37
N LYS A 8 -10.49 -8.86 1.15
CA LYS A 8 -10.87 -10.28 1.21
C LYS A 8 -9.66 -11.11 1.63
N ASP A 9 -9.89 -12.33 2.09
CA ASP A 9 -8.81 -13.28 2.33
C ASP A 9 -8.19 -13.68 0.97
N ASN A 10 -6.86 -13.71 0.92
CA ASN A 10 -6.11 -14.19 -0.24
C ASN A 10 -5.91 -15.72 -0.16
N GLU A 11 -5.16 -16.27 -1.11
CA GLU A 11 -4.92 -17.73 -1.20
C GLU A 11 -4.21 -18.30 0.05
N ASN A 12 -3.51 -17.45 0.80
CA ASN A 12 -2.83 -17.79 2.05
C ASN A 12 -3.68 -17.52 3.30
N ILE A 13 -4.97 -17.19 3.14
CA ILE A 13 -5.90 -16.85 4.24
C ILE A 13 -5.43 -15.60 5.02
N VAL A 14 -4.69 -14.72 4.37
CA VAL A 14 -4.34 -13.40 4.88
C VAL A 14 -5.27 -12.37 4.24
N ARG A 15 -5.80 -11.44 5.03
CA ARG A 15 -6.65 -10.37 4.48
C ARG A 15 -5.81 -9.41 3.64
N GLY A 16 -6.16 -9.25 2.37
CA GLY A 16 -5.48 -8.38 1.42
C GLY A 16 -6.38 -7.27 0.90
N LEU A 17 -5.76 -6.25 0.28
CA LEU A 17 -6.44 -5.17 -0.41
C LEU A 17 -6.59 -5.47 -1.91
N PHE A 18 -7.79 -5.32 -2.46
CA PHE A 18 -8.08 -5.69 -3.85
C PHE A 18 -8.75 -4.54 -4.60
N ALA A 19 -8.41 -4.41 -5.88
CA ALA A 19 -9.05 -3.45 -6.77
C ALA A 19 -10.51 -3.85 -7.05
N GLU A 20 -11.45 -2.93 -6.88
CA GLU A 20 -12.85 -3.14 -7.25
C GLU A 20 -13.19 -2.57 -8.64
N GLU A 21 -12.24 -1.87 -9.25
CA GLU A 21 -12.32 -1.31 -10.59
C GLU A 21 -10.96 -1.41 -11.32
N PHE A 22 -10.90 -0.96 -12.57
CA PHE A 22 -9.64 -0.84 -13.29
C PHE A 22 -8.88 0.41 -12.81
N ILE A 23 -7.61 0.24 -12.47
CA ILE A 23 -6.73 1.31 -12.01
C ILE A 23 -5.62 1.52 -13.05
N HIS A 24 -5.50 2.75 -13.53
CA HIS A 24 -4.45 3.11 -14.46
C HIS A 24 -3.07 3.12 -13.77
N LYS A 25 -2.02 2.70 -14.49
CA LYS A 25 -0.65 2.91 -14.07
C LYS A 25 -0.43 4.41 -13.75
N GLY A 26 0.19 4.69 -12.62
CA GLY A 26 0.45 6.05 -12.14
C GLY A 26 -0.67 6.65 -11.28
N SER A 27 -1.84 6.01 -11.18
CA SER A 27 -2.89 6.48 -10.28
C SER A 27 -2.48 6.36 -8.81
N ILE A 28 -2.81 7.37 -8.02
CA ILE A 28 -2.75 7.32 -6.55
C ILE A 28 -3.91 6.46 -6.06
N ILE A 29 -3.58 5.42 -5.30
CA ILE A 29 -4.52 4.46 -4.71
C ILE A 29 -4.89 4.90 -3.29
N LEU A 30 -3.89 5.18 -2.46
CA LEU A 30 -4.05 5.63 -1.08
C LEU A 30 -3.11 6.81 -0.81
N VAL A 31 -3.53 7.70 0.07
CA VAL A 31 -2.65 8.64 0.77
C VAL A 31 -2.42 8.06 2.15
N LEU A 32 -1.19 7.70 2.50
CA LEU A 32 -0.83 7.06 3.76
C LEU A 32 -0.85 8.06 4.92
N ASN A 33 -2.06 8.51 5.28
CA ASN A 33 -2.34 9.17 6.56
C ASN A 33 -2.57 8.13 7.67
N GLY A 34 -2.37 8.51 8.92
CA GLY A 34 -2.57 7.59 10.03
C GLY A 34 -1.77 7.96 11.25
N ASN A 35 -1.72 7.02 12.19
CA ASN A 35 -0.91 7.18 13.39
C ASN A 35 0.54 6.81 13.07
N TYR A 36 1.48 7.61 13.57
CA TYR A 36 2.89 7.33 13.46
C TYR A 36 3.41 6.72 14.76
N PHE A 37 4.16 5.64 14.63
CA PHE A 37 4.79 4.95 15.75
C PHE A 37 6.32 4.93 15.58
N PRO A 38 7.07 5.00 16.71
CA PRO A 38 8.53 4.92 16.66
C PRO A 38 9.01 3.53 16.22
N GLU A 39 8.29 2.48 16.61
CA GLU A 39 8.61 1.09 16.29
C GLU A 39 7.68 0.55 15.19
N ALA A 40 8.20 -0.36 14.38
CA ALA A 40 7.41 -1.06 13.38
C ALA A 40 6.39 -1.99 14.03
N THR A 41 5.20 -2.07 13.45
CA THR A 41 4.19 -3.06 13.79
C THR A 41 4.08 -4.07 12.65
N ARG A 42 3.19 -5.07 12.81
CA ARG A 42 2.93 -6.06 11.76
C ARG A 42 2.33 -5.45 10.48
N THR A 43 1.66 -4.31 10.57
CA THR A 43 0.88 -3.70 9.46
C THR A 43 1.33 -2.29 9.13
N SER A 44 2.23 -1.71 9.92
CA SER A 44 2.77 -0.40 9.62
C SER A 44 3.60 -0.44 8.34
N ILE A 45 3.59 0.66 7.62
CA ILE A 45 4.47 0.88 6.47
C ILE A 45 5.52 1.88 6.91
N ARG A 46 6.79 1.57 6.73
CA ARG A 46 7.86 2.54 6.94
C ARG A 46 7.77 3.67 5.90
N VAL A 47 7.68 4.90 6.38
CA VAL A 47 7.72 6.12 5.58
C VAL A 47 8.76 7.03 6.22
N ARG A 48 9.85 7.31 5.48
CA ARG A 48 11.02 8.03 5.98
C ARG A 48 11.59 7.40 7.25
N ASP A 49 11.55 8.16 8.34
CA ASP A 49 12.04 7.79 9.66
C ASP A 49 10.92 7.35 10.62
N LYS A 50 9.68 7.16 10.14
CA LYS A 50 8.51 6.77 10.96
C LYS A 50 7.77 5.56 10.41
N ASN A 51 6.96 4.91 11.26
CA ASN A 51 6.10 3.79 10.87
C ASN A 51 4.65 4.25 10.88
N VAL A 52 3.98 4.28 9.71
CA VAL A 52 2.58 4.72 9.60
C VAL A 52 1.63 3.53 9.68
N GLU A 53 0.64 3.62 10.57
CA GLU A 53 -0.51 2.73 10.63
C GLU A 53 -1.70 3.38 9.94
N HIS A 54 -1.90 3.02 8.68
CA HIS A 54 -3.06 3.39 7.88
C HIS A 54 -4.03 2.21 7.81
N TYR A 55 -5.32 2.45 8.00
CA TYR A 55 -6.32 1.38 8.04
C TYR A 55 -6.32 0.52 6.76
N GLU A 56 -6.51 1.12 5.58
CA GLU A 56 -6.45 0.38 4.31
C GLU A 56 -5.04 -0.10 3.93
N GLY A 57 -4.00 0.70 4.22
CA GLY A 57 -2.59 0.35 3.98
C GLY A 57 -2.15 -0.89 4.73
N GLY A 58 -2.70 -1.15 5.93
CA GLY A 58 -2.42 -2.36 6.71
C GLY A 58 -2.91 -3.66 6.07
N PHE A 59 -3.66 -3.60 4.96
CA PHE A 59 -4.04 -4.77 4.15
C PHE A 59 -3.20 -4.91 2.88
N LEU A 60 -2.22 -4.04 2.63
CA LEU A 60 -1.30 -4.20 1.52
C LEU A 60 -0.30 -5.31 1.85
N ASN A 61 -0.34 -6.39 1.08
CA ASN A 61 0.58 -7.51 1.25
C ASN A 61 1.86 -7.34 0.41
N HIS A 62 2.88 -8.11 0.79
CA HIS A 62 4.13 -8.20 0.06
C HIS A 62 4.00 -9.01 -1.24
N HIS A 63 4.65 -8.54 -2.30
CA HIS A 63 4.99 -9.37 -3.46
C HIS A 63 6.30 -8.88 -4.09
N CYS A 64 7.22 -9.78 -4.46
CA CYS A 64 8.51 -9.42 -5.06
C CYS A 64 8.40 -8.78 -6.46
N ASN A 65 7.26 -8.94 -7.14
CA ASN A 65 6.92 -8.25 -8.39
C ASN A 65 5.58 -7.50 -8.25
N PRO A 66 5.54 -6.44 -7.44
CA PRO A 66 4.28 -5.83 -7.01
C PRO A 66 3.58 -5.05 -8.12
N ASN A 67 2.31 -4.72 -7.92
CA ASN A 67 1.56 -3.84 -8.82
C ASN A 67 1.39 -2.42 -8.31
N ALA A 68 1.76 -2.14 -7.06
CA ALA A 68 1.88 -0.81 -6.49
C ALA A 68 3.28 -0.56 -5.94
N LYS A 69 3.54 0.69 -5.56
CA LYS A 69 4.74 1.12 -4.83
C LYS A 69 4.37 2.23 -3.85
N ILE A 70 5.15 2.37 -2.79
CA ILE A 70 5.10 3.53 -1.91
C ILE A 70 5.95 4.64 -2.52
N LEU A 71 5.45 5.88 -2.51
CA LEU A 71 6.17 7.04 -3.00
C LEU A 71 6.09 8.15 -1.97
N GLU A 72 7.26 8.57 -1.49
CA GLU A 72 7.42 9.75 -0.65
C GLU A 72 7.49 11.00 -1.53
N ILE A 73 6.72 12.02 -1.18
CA ILE A 73 6.69 13.29 -1.90
C ILE A 73 7.53 14.29 -1.10
N GLU A 74 8.43 15.01 -1.76
CA GLU A 74 9.22 16.07 -1.14
C GLU A 74 8.31 17.11 -0.49
N ASP A 75 8.68 17.58 0.70
CA ASP A 75 7.92 18.54 1.52
C ASP A 75 6.50 18.10 1.96
N VAL A 76 6.16 16.82 1.77
CA VAL A 76 4.92 16.21 2.29
C VAL A 76 5.29 15.12 3.30
N GLU A 77 4.59 15.12 4.43
CA GLU A 77 4.81 14.13 5.50
C GLU A 77 4.26 12.76 5.08
N GLU A 78 3.07 12.74 4.47
CA GLU A 78 2.43 11.53 3.98
C GLU A 78 3.07 11.00 2.70
N ALA A 79 3.28 9.67 2.66
CA ALA A 79 3.55 8.96 1.42
C ALA A 79 2.25 8.58 0.70
N VAL A 80 2.37 8.20 -0.57
CA VAL A 80 1.24 7.71 -1.37
C VAL A 80 1.51 6.30 -1.91
N VAL A 81 0.45 5.50 -2.00
CA VAL A 81 0.47 4.22 -2.70
C VAL A 81 0.10 4.48 -4.15
N VAL A 82 1.00 4.15 -5.09
CA VAL A 82 0.82 4.44 -6.52
C VAL A 82 0.87 3.17 -7.34
N ALA A 83 -0.05 3.04 -8.30
CA ALA A 83 -0.07 1.93 -9.24
C ALA A 83 1.20 1.93 -10.13
N ARG A 84 2.04 0.89 -10.02
CA ARG A 84 3.27 0.71 -10.82
C ARG A 84 2.99 0.13 -12.21
N LYS A 85 1.87 -0.58 -12.35
CA LYS A 85 1.31 -1.11 -13.60
C LYS A 85 -0.21 -0.91 -13.61
N HIS A 86 -0.87 -1.23 -14.72
CA HIS A 86 -2.33 -1.32 -14.72
C HIS A 86 -2.77 -2.41 -13.73
N ILE A 87 -3.82 -2.14 -12.97
CA ILE A 87 -4.41 -3.09 -12.01
C ILE A 87 -5.84 -3.34 -12.44
N TYR A 88 -6.17 -4.60 -12.74
CA TYR A 88 -7.50 -5.01 -13.16
C TYR A 88 -8.40 -5.28 -11.96
N ARG A 89 -9.70 -5.11 -12.15
CA ARG A 89 -10.70 -5.44 -11.13
C ARG A 89 -10.49 -6.86 -10.63
N GLY A 90 -10.35 -7.01 -9.31
CA GLY A 90 -10.17 -8.30 -8.64
C GLY A 90 -8.72 -8.68 -8.36
N GLU A 91 -7.73 -7.97 -8.91
CA GLU A 91 -6.32 -8.15 -8.56
C GLU A 91 -6.02 -7.61 -7.15
N GLU A 92 -5.12 -8.30 -6.45
CA GLU A 92 -4.60 -7.85 -5.16
C GLU A 92 -3.62 -6.70 -5.38
N ILE A 93 -3.73 -5.66 -4.56
CA ILE A 93 -2.82 -4.52 -4.56
C ILE A 93 -1.70 -4.85 -3.58
N THR A 94 -0.49 -5.00 -4.10
CA THR A 94 0.70 -5.39 -3.32
C THR A 94 1.83 -4.41 -3.55
N PHE A 95 2.75 -4.34 -2.59
CA PHE A 95 4.02 -3.61 -2.72
C PHE A 95 5.18 -4.48 -2.25
N ASP A 96 6.41 -4.02 -2.47
CA ASP A 96 7.61 -4.71 -2.03
C ASP A 96 8.05 -4.15 -0.67
N TYR A 97 8.11 -5.00 0.35
CA TYR A 97 8.40 -4.56 1.73
C TYR A 97 9.87 -4.15 1.85
N GLU A 98 10.76 -4.75 1.06
CA GLU A 98 12.19 -4.41 1.05
C GLU A 98 12.44 -3.00 0.50
N THR A 99 11.43 -2.35 -0.09
CA THR A 99 11.55 -0.97 -0.57
C THR A 99 11.28 0.09 0.49
N THR A 100 10.72 -0.29 1.64
CA THR A 100 10.39 0.63 2.73
C THR A 100 11.05 0.22 4.05
N GLU A 101 11.07 -1.07 4.36
CA GLU A 101 11.57 -1.58 5.63
C GLU A 101 13.10 -1.64 5.68
N PRO A 102 13.73 -1.38 6.85
CA PRO A 102 15.17 -1.52 7.01
C PRO A 102 15.62 -2.98 6.82
N ILE A 103 16.77 -3.18 6.16
CA ILE A 103 17.45 -4.47 5.94
C ILE A 103 18.24 -4.87 7.18
#